data_AF-Q9P3S8-F1
#
_entry.id   AF-Q9P3S8-F1
#
_cell.length_a   1.000
_cell.length_b   1.000
_cell.length_c   1.000
_cell.angle_alpha   90.00
_cell.angle_beta   90.00
_cell.angle_gamma   90.00
#
_symmetry.space_group_name_H-M   'P 1'
#
loop_
_entity.id
_entity.type
_entity.pdbx_description
1 polymer ?
#
loop_
_entity_poly.entity_id
_entity_poly.type
_entity_poly.pdbx_seq_one_letter_code
_entity_poly.pdbx_strand_id
1 'polypeptide(L)'
;MASSLLDQAISEVRNGLSQRAAAKKYGVPQSTISDRMRGTPSLRAAKIPQQRLSPAQESFLCKWILDEEKAGRAPNRRQVSGIATSILKRGGDNDKLGARWIDRFLARNPDIKTKLSKPLESARVRGSVDDGALPTQPSPPKTPPRDEISEANNIFKTPQKSRDMLEGIHNEISDLNRNIRTLYTKAAKSLDIKNAELAAKDHQIQYLQTQLDSMKPRGKRKVKEGGNNRFARVEAILEARDASKEGPKRRRVATATTTAPPLQELGRAF
;
A
#
# COMPACT_ATOMS: atom_id res chain seq x y z
N MET A 1 34.20 -6.63 0.68
CA MET A 1 35.66 -6.64 0.94
C MET A 1 36.45 -5.82 -0.08
N ALA A 2 36.21 -5.93 -1.39
CA ALA A 2 36.96 -5.16 -2.41
C ALA A 2 36.91 -3.62 -2.27
N SER A 3 35.82 -3.05 -1.76
CA SER A 3 35.71 -1.60 -1.49
C SER A 3 36.69 -1.13 -0.41
N SER A 4 36.90 -1.92 0.64
CA SER A 4 37.81 -1.59 1.75
C SER A 4 39.26 -1.41 1.30
N LEU A 5 39.74 -2.26 0.40
CA LEU A 5 41.11 -2.22 -0.10
C LEU A 5 41.34 -1.03 -1.04
N LEU A 6 40.35 -0.70 -1.88
CA LEU A 6 40.40 0.49 -2.73
C LEU A 6 40.38 1.77 -1.88
N ASP A 7 39.55 1.83 -0.84
CA ASP A 7 39.47 3.02 0.03
C ASP A 7 40.77 3.23 0.82
N GLN A 8 41.41 2.14 1.30
CA GLN A 8 42.75 2.17 1.88
C GLN A 8 43.81 2.63 0.86
N ALA A 9 43.80 2.10 -0.37
CA ALA A 9 44.71 2.53 -1.42
C ALA A 9 44.60 4.02 -1.72
N ILE A 10 43.38 4.58 -1.75
CA ILE A 10 43.14 6.01 -1.98
C ILE A 10 43.65 6.85 -0.81
N SER A 11 43.45 6.39 0.44
CA SER A 11 43.94 7.10 1.62
C SER A 11 45.46 7.23 1.62
N GLU A 12 46.17 6.17 1.24
CA GLU A 12 47.63 6.14 1.15
C GLU A 12 48.16 7.01 0.01
N VAL A 13 47.44 7.05 -1.12
CA VAL A 13 47.76 8.00 -2.20
C VAL A 13 47.59 9.44 -1.76
N ARG A 14 46.56 9.74 -0.96
CA ARG A 14 46.38 11.07 -0.34
C ARG A 14 47.48 11.39 0.67
N ASN A 15 48.01 10.39 1.36
CA ASN A 15 49.15 10.51 2.28
C ASN A 15 50.51 10.65 1.56
N GLY A 16 50.53 10.65 0.22
CA GLY A 16 51.73 10.93 -0.58
C GLY A 16 52.31 9.72 -1.32
N LEU A 17 51.72 8.52 -1.22
CA LEU A 17 52.14 7.41 -2.08
C LEU A 17 51.72 7.63 -3.53
N SER A 18 52.57 7.19 -4.46
CA SER A 18 52.19 7.21 -5.88
C SER A 18 51.06 6.21 -6.16
N GLN A 19 50.19 6.53 -7.11
CA GLN A 19 49.06 5.65 -7.49
C GLN A 19 49.53 4.25 -7.93
N ARG A 20 50.71 4.15 -8.58
CA ARG A 20 51.31 2.87 -8.98
C ARG A 20 51.80 2.06 -7.79
N ALA A 21 52.41 2.71 -6.79
CA ALA A 21 52.86 2.03 -5.58
C ALA A 21 51.66 1.51 -4.76
N ALA A 22 50.61 2.32 -4.61
CA ALA A 22 49.38 1.90 -3.96
C ALA A 22 48.68 0.76 -4.73
N ALA A 23 48.60 0.84 -6.05
CA ALA A 23 48.05 -0.23 -6.89
C ALA A 23 48.77 -1.56 -6.66
N LYS A 24 50.10 -1.55 -6.62
CA LYS A 24 50.93 -2.74 -6.34
C LYS A 24 50.75 -3.26 -4.91
N LYS A 25 50.70 -2.37 -3.92
CA LYS A 25 50.55 -2.71 -2.49
C LYS A 25 49.20 -3.38 -2.19
N TYR A 26 48.12 -2.87 -2.79
CA TYR A 26 46.76 -3.33 -2.50
C TYR A 26 46.17 -4.27 -3.56
N GLY A 27 46.92 -4.56 -4.63
CA GLY A 27 46.46 -5.44 -5.72
C GLY A 27 45.26 -4.88 -6.50
N VAL A 28 45.11 -3.54 -6.53
CA VAL A 28 44.00 -2.86 -7.21
C VAL A 28 44.53 -2.18 -8.47
N PRO A 29 43.86 -2.29 -9.64
CA PRO A 29 44.30 -1.60 -10.84
C PRO A 29 44.42 -0.09 -10.63
N GLN A 30 45.53 0.50 -11.10
CA GLN A 30 45.78 1.93 -10.94
C GLN A 30 44.68 2.78 -11.60
N SER A 31 44.11 2.33 -12.72
CA SER A 31 42.97 2.97 -13.38
C SER A 31 41.78 3.13 -12.44
N THR A 32 41.47 2.09 -11.64
CA THR A 32 40.37 2.12 -10.67
C THR A 32 40.61 3.14 -9.55
N ILE A 33 41.86 3.27 -9.08
CA ILE A 33 42.25 4.30 -8.10
C ILE A 33 42.09 5.69 -8.72
N SER A 34 42.59 5.88 -9.96
CA SER A 34 42.48 7.15 -10.67
C SER A 34 41.02 7.55 -10.93
N ASP A 35 40.17 6.63 -11.38
CA ASP A 35 38.76 6.90 -11.65
C ASP A 35 38.02 7.27 -10.36
N ARG A 36 38.32 6.58 -9.25
CA ARG A 36 37.74 6.93 -7.96
C ARG A 36 38.21 8.30 -7.46
N MET A 37 39.47 8.67 -7.68
CA MET A 37 39.99 10.01 -7.37
C MET A 37 39.34 11.10 -8.23
N ARG A 38 38.98 10.80 -9.49
CA ARG A 38 38.20 11.70 -10.36
C ARG A 38 36.72 11.80 -9.97
N GLY A 39 36.29 11.05 -8.95
CA GLY A 39 34.92 11.07 -8.43
C GLY A 39 33.98 10.06 -9.09
N THR A 40 34.46 9.10 -9.88
CA THR A 40 33.61 8.06 -10.45
C THR A 40 33.01 7.21 -9.33
N PRO A 41 31.68 7.18 -9.16
CA PRO A 41 31.05 6.40 -8.11
C PRO A 41 31.22 4.91 -8.37
N SER A 42 31.22 4.11 -7.29
CA SER A 42 31.16 2.65 -7.45
C SER A 42 29.89 2.23 -8.19
N LEU A 43 29.92 1.10 -8.89
CA LEU A 43 28.73 0.54 -9.54
C LEU A 43 27.55 0.41 -8.57
N ARG A 44 27.83 0.01 -7.31
CA ARG A 44 26.80 -0.08 -6.27
C ARG A 44 26.21 1.29 -5.94
N ALA A 45 27.04 2.32 -5.78
CA ALA A 45 26.61 3.68 -5.49
C ALA A 45 25.82 4.30 -6.65
N ALA A 46 26.27 4.10 -7.89
CA ALA A 46 25.56 4.54 -9.09
C ALA A 46 24.16 3.92 -9.22
N LYS A 47 23.98 2.71 -8.67
CA LYS A 47 22.70 2.00 -8.70
C LYS A 47 21.73 2.41 -7.58
N ILE A 48 22.19 3.09 -6.53
CA ILE A 48 21.35 3.60 -5.43
C ILE A 48 20.20 4.47 -5.94
N PRO A 49 20.42 5.52 -6.77
CA PRO A 49 19.33 6.38 -7.23
C PRO A 49 18.31 5.66 -8.14
N GLN A 50 18.66 4.48 -8.69
CA GLN A 50 17.75 3.67 -9.51
C GLN A 50 16.88 2.72 -8.66
N GLN A 51 17.09 2.65 -7.34
CA GLN A 51 16.30 1.81 -6.46
C GLN A 51 14.98 2.52 -6.11
N ARG A 52 13.90 1.73 -6.07
CA ARG A 52 12.58 2.26 -5.68
C ARG A 52 12.51 2.66 -4.21
N LEU A 53 13.21 1.95 -3.34
CA LEU A 53 13.36 2.35 -1.94
C LEU A 53 14.68 3.09 -1.78
N SER A 54 14.64 4.21 -1.06
CA SER A 54 15.85 4.94 -0.69
C SER A 54 16.67 4.14 0.34
N PRO A 55 17.99 4.38 0.47
CA PRO A 55 18.81 3.72 1.49
C PRO A 55 18.28 3.87 2.91
N ALA A 56 17.66 5.02 3.23
CA ALA A 56 17.05 5.28 4.53
C ALA A 56 15.76 4.46 4.75
N GLN A 57 14.98 4.24 3.69
CA GLN A 57 13.80 3.37 3.76
C GLN A 57 14.20 1.90 3.88
N GLU A 58 15.25 1.48 3.16
CA GLU A 58 15.81 0.13 3.30
C GLU A 58 16.35 -0.09 4.71
N SER A 59 17.10 0.87 5.28
CA SER A 59 17.64 0.73 6.65
C SER A 59 16.54 0.68 7.70
N PHE A 60 15.45 1.44 7.53
CA PHE A 60 14.27 1.32 8.39
C PHE A 60 13.64 -0.08 8.31
N LEU A 61 13.47 -0.61 7.10
CA LEU A 61 12.94 -1.96 6.92
C LEU A 61 13.86 -3.03 7.53
N CYS A 62 15.17 -2.85 7.39
CA CYS A 62 16.17 -3.70 8.02
C CYS A 62 16.06 -3.68 9.55
N LYS A 63 15.96 -2.48 10.14
CA LYS A 63 15.79 -2.30 11.58
C LYS A 63 14.52 -2.98 12.07
N TRP A 64 13.40 -2.80 11.36
CA TRP A 64 12.15 -3.46 11.69
C TRP A 64 12.28 -5.00 11.70
N ILE A 65 12.97 -5.59 10.73
CA ILE A 65 13.19 -7.06 10.72
C ILE A 65 14.03 -7.51 11.92
N LEU A 66 15.07 -6.76 12.28
CA LEU A 66 15.91 -7.06 13.44
C LEU A 66 15.15 -6.90 14.77
N ASP A 67 14.29 -5.91 14.88
CA ASP A 67 13.47 -5.69 16.07
C ASP A 67 12.41 -6.81 16.22
N GLU A 68 11.84 -7.29 15.12
CA GLU A 68 10.91 -8.41 15.12
C GLU A 68 11.59 -9.74 15.50
N GLU A 69 12.83 -9.95 15.02
CA GLU A 69 13.66 -11.09 15.42
C GLU A 69 13.95 -11.08 16.93
N LYS A 70 14.32 -9.91 17.49
CA LYS A 70 14.51 -9.76 18.94
C LYS A 70 13.24 -10.04 19.74
N ALA A 71 12.08 -9.79 19.15
CA ALA A 71 10.78 -10.13 19.73
C ALA A 71 10.41 -11.62 19.58
N GLY A 72 11.27 -12.44 18.98
CA GLY A 72 11.07 -13.88 18.80
C GLY A 72 10.14 -14.25 17.64
N ARG A 73 9.83 -13.30 16.75
CA ARG A 73 8.97 -13.54 15.58
C ARG A 73 9.81 -13.44 14.32
N ALA A 74 9.81 -14.48 13.49
CA ALA A 74 10.54 -14.47 12.22
C ALA A 74 9.62 -13.96 11.09
N PRO A 75 9.86 -12.74 10.55
CA PRO A 75 9.02 -12.19 9.50
C PRO A 75 9.03 -13.09 8.26
N ASN A 76 7.86 -13.26 7.64
CA ASN A 76 7.74 -13.94 6.36
C ASN A 76 8.05 -12.95 5.23
N ARG A 77 8.59 -13.46 4.12
CA ARG A 77 8.84 -12.74 2.87
C ARG A 77 7.63 -11.92 2.39
N ARG A 78 6.41 -12.46 2.52
CA ARG A 78 5.17 -11.73 2.16
C ARG A 78 4.94 -10.50 3.05
N GLN A 79 5.19 -10.61 4.35
CA GLN A 79 5.04 -9.50 5.30
C GLN A 79 6.04 -8.39 5.01
N VAL A 80 7.31 -8.75 4.76
CA VAL A 80 8.37 -7.79 4.38
C VAL A 80 7.98 -7.02 3.12
N SER A 81 7.51 -7.72 2.08
CA SER A 81 7.02 -7.07 0.85
C SER A 81 5.79 -6.17 1.11
N GLY A 82 4.91 -6.57 2.03
CA GLY A 82 3.75 -5.76 2.43
C GLY A 82 4.15 -4.43 3.09
N ILE A 83 5.11 -4.47 4.01
CA ILE A 83 5.61 -3.27 4.70
C ILE A 83 6.38 -2.38 3.72
N ALA A 84 7.22 -2.95 2.88
CA ALA A 84 7.92 -2.21 1.84
C ALA A 84 6.94 -1.50 0.88
N THR A 85 5.84 -2.15 0.52
CA THR A 85 4.76 -1.54 -0.27
C THR A 85 4.09 -0.39 0.49
N SER A 86 3.84 -0.55 1.80
CA SER A 86 3.27 0.51 2.64
C SER A 86 4.18 1.74 2.77
N ILE A 87 5.50 1.54 2.83
CA ILE A 87 6.49 2.62 2.84
C ILE A 87 6.43 3.39 1.51
N LEU A 88 6.39 2.69 0.38
CA LEU A 88 6.28 3.31 -0.94
C LEU A 88 4.99 4.10 -1.11
N LYS A 89 3.85 3.55 -0.68
CA LYS A 89 2.55 4.24 -0.73
C LYS A 89 2.56 5.56 0.03
N ARG A 90 3.21 5.60 1.21
CA ARG A 90 3.38 6.86 1.96
C ARG A 90 4.27 7.88 1.23
N GLY A 91 5.20 7.40 0.41
CA GLY A 91 6.04 8.24 -0.45
C GLY A 91 5.38 8.69 -1.76
N GLY A 92 4.12 8.32 -2.02
CA GLY A 92 3.40 8.63 -3.26
C GLY A 92 3.49 7.58 -4.35
N ASP A 93 4.29 6.52 -4.14
CA ASP A 93 4.50 5.42 -5.07
C ASP A 93 3.46 4.31 -4.84
N ASN A 94 2.49 4.18 -5.75
CA ASN A 94 1.41 3.19 -5.63
C ASN A 94 1.65 1.89 -6.42
N ASP A 95 2.74 1.81 -7.20
CA ASP A 95 3.03 0.63 -8.00
C ASP A 95 3.49 -0.55 -7.16
N LYS A 96 2.94 -1.74 -7.47
CA LYS A 96 3.29 -3.00 -6.81
C LYS A 96 4.80 -3.28 -6.93
N LEU A 97 5.37 -3.82 -5.86
CA LEU A 97 6.75 -4.33 -5.89
C LEU A 97 6.84 -5.58 -6.77
N GLY A 98 7.88 -5.65 -7.61
CA GLY A 98 8.10 -6.80 -8.48
C GLY A 98 8.40 -8.07 -7.70
N ALA A 99 8.05 -9.24 -8.25
CA ALA A 99 8.20 -10.54 -7.56
C ALA A 99 9.63 -10.82 -7.05
N ARG A 100 10.65 -10.38 -7.80
CA ARG A 100 12.08 -10.58 -7.47
C ARG A 100 12.66 -9.48 -6.58
N TRP A 101 11.86 -8.49 -6.18
CA TRP A 101 12.33 -7.37 -5.38
C TRP A 101 12.92 -7.85 -4.06
N ILE A 102 12.21 -8.76 -3.38
CA ILE A 102 12.66 -9.28 -2.08
C ILE A 102 13.95 -10.11 -2.18
N ASP A 103 14.13 -10.88 -3.26
CA ASP A 103 15.39 -11.61 -3.50
C ASP A 103 16.56 -10.65 -3.64
N ARG A 104 16.36 -9.57 -4.40
CA ARG A 104 17.38 -8.54 -4.57
C ARG A 104 17.63 -7.78 -3.27
N PHE A 105 16.60 -7.50 -2.49
CA PHE A 105 16.72 -6.86 -1.17
C PHE A 105 17.57 -7.70 -0.22
N LEU A 106 17.33 -9.01 -0.16
CA LEU A 106 18.12 -9.93 0.66
C LEU A 106 19.53 -10.14 0.14
N ALA A 107 19.74 -10.08 -1.17
CA ALA A 107 21.09 -10.09 -1.75
C ALA A 107 21.89 -8.82 -1.39
N ARG A 108 21.22 -7.68 -1.16
CA ARG A 108 21.87 -6.44 -0.70
C ARG A 108 22.19 -6.46 0.80
N ASN A 109 21.36 -7.15 1.59
CA ASN A 109 21.42 -7.20 3.05
C ASN A 109 21.59 -8.65 3.55
N PRO A 110 22.82 -9.21 3.50
CA PRO A 110 23.07 -10.60 3.85
C PRO A 110 22.76 -10.92 5.33
N ASP A 111 22.92 -9.95 6.23
CA ASP A 111 22.69 -10.12 7.68
C ASP A 111 21.24 -10.50 8.02
N ILE A 112 20.31 -10.14 7.13
CA ILE A 112 18.86 -10.34 7.30
C ILE A 112 18.40 -11.61 6.60
N LYS A 113 19.17 -12.10 5.62
CA LYS A 113 18.81 -13.28 4.82
C LYS A 113 18.61 -14.54 5.67
N THR A 114 19.38 -14.67 6.75
CA THR A 114 19.30 -15.80 7.69
C THR A 114 18.14 -15.69 8.69
N LYS A 115 17.54 -14.50 8.82
CA LYS A 115 16.55 -14.16 9.86
C LYS A 115 15.10 -14.31 9.39
N LEU A 116 14.88 -14.49 8.09
CA LEU A 116 13.55 -14.68 7.52
C LEU A 116 13.15 -16.15 7.52
N SER A 117 11.90 -16.42 7.91
CA SER A 117 11.33 -17.75 7.81
C SER A 117 11.15 -18.17 6.35
N LYS A 118 11.48 -19.43 6.05
CA LYS A 118 11.02 -20.07 4.81
C LYS A 118 9.52 -20.32 4.95
N PRO A 119 8.71 -20.14 3.89
CA PRO A 119 7.32 -20.59 3.93
C PRO A 119 7.30 -22.08 4.32
N LEU A 120 6.46 -22.43 5.29
CA LEU A 120 6.27 -23.82 5.68
C LEU A 120 5.66 -24.54 4.47
N GLU A 121 6.40 -25.48 3.88
CA GLU A 121 5.90 -26.35 2.82
C GLU A 121 4.69 -27.11 3.39
N SER A 122 3.52 -27.00 2.77
CA SER A 122 2.24 -27.55 3.26
C SER A 122 2.17 -29.09 3.27
N ALA A 123 3.30 -29.77 3.09
CA ALA A 123 3.42 -31.21 3.02
C ALA A 123 4.09 -31.76 4.28
N ARG A 124 3.40 -31.70 5.43
CA ARG A 124 3.77 -32.52 6.60
C ARG A 124 2.64 -32.61 7.63
N VAL A 125 1.58 -33.34 7.30
CA VAL A 125 0.83 -34.18 8.25
C VAL A 125 0.28 -35.37 7.47
N ARG A 126 1.08 -36.43 7.36
CA ARG A 126 0.65 -37.83 7.17
C ARG A 126 1.92 -38.67 7.29
N GLY A 127 2.26 -38.99 8.53
CA GLY A 127 3.50 -39.66 8.88
C GLY A 127 3.37 -40.33 10.24
N SER A 128 2.44 -41.26 10.35
CA SER A 128 2.51 -42.39 11.28
C SER A 128 1.81 -43.55 10.58
N VAL A 129 2.57 -44.24 9.73
CA VAL A 129 2.21 -45.54 9.19
C VAL A 129 2.48 -46.59 10.27
N ASP A 130 1.60 -47.57 10.40
CA ASP A 130 2.09 -48.94 10.51
C ASP A 130 1.27 -49.87 9.61
N ASP A 131 1.99 -50.87 9.13
CA ASP A 131 1.61 -52.05 8.35
C ASP A 131 1.25 -51.95 6.87
N GLY A 132 1.83 -52.92 6.16
CA GLY A 132 2.24 -52.83 4.76
C GLY A 132 1.25 -53.35 3.73
N ALA A 133 1.39 -52.82 2.51
CA ALA A 133 1.10 -53.47 1.24
C ALA A 133 1.61 -52.58 0.09
N LEU A 134 2.18 -53.20 -0.95
CA LEU A 134 2.75 -52.56 -2.14
C LEU A 134 1.75 -51.62 -2.88
N PRO A 135 2.17 -50.45 -3.41
CA PRO A 135 1.26 -49.58 -4.15
C PRO A 135 1.32 -49.84 -5.66
N THR A 136 0.20 -50.30 -6.22
CA THR A 136 -0.20 -49.98 -7.60
C THR A 136 -0.39 -48.47 -7.67
N GLN A 137 0.36 -47.77 -8.54
CA GLN A 137 0.21 -46.32 -8.74
C GLN A 137 -1.22 -46.00 -9.24
N PRO A 138 -2.07 -45.30 -8.49
CA PRO A 138 -3.25 -44.70 -9.08
C PRO A 138 -2.83 -43.46 -9.87
N SER A 139 -3.41 -43.28 -11.05
CA SER A 139 -3.30 -42.02 -11.80
C SER A 139 -3.63 -40.83 -10.89
N PRO A 140 -2.95 -39.67 -11.05
CA PRO A 140 -3.21 -38.51 -10.22
C PRO A 140 -4.69 -38.18 -10.30
N PRO A 141 -5.37 -37.92 -9.17
CA PRO A 141 -6.78 -37.63 -9.19
C PRO A 141 -6.99 -36.43 -10.12
N LYS A 142 -7.82 -36.60 -11.16
CA LYS A 142 -8.40 -35.45 -11.86
C LYS A 142 -9.05 -34.62 -10.76
N THR A 143 -8.53 -33.41 -10.53
CA THR A 143 -9.18 -32.43 -9.68
C THR A 143 -10.63 -32.36 -10.16
N PRO A 144 -11.63 -32.63 -9.31
CA PRO A 144 -13.02 -32.44 -9.71
C PRO A 144 -13.14 -31.00 -10.24
N PRO A 145 -13.90 -30.76 -11.33
CA PRO A 145 -14.26 -29.41 -11.72
C PRO A 145 -14.70 -28.68 -10.46
N ARG A 146 -14.14 -27.49 -10.24
CA ARG A 146 -14.49 -26.65 -9.09
C ARG A 146 -16.00 -26.62 -8.99
N ASP A 147 -16.57 -27.22 -7.95
CA ASP A 147 -17.99 -27.08 -7.69
C ASP A 147 -18.25 -25.57 -7.68
N GLU A 148 -19.00 -25.10 -8.68
CA GLU A 148 -19.63 -23.81 -8.58
C GLU A 148 -20.33 -23.83 -7.23
N ILE A 149 -19.96 -22.91 -6.34
CA ILE A 149 -20.52 -22.85 -5.00
C ILE A 149 -22.02 -22.76 -5.21
N SER A 150 -22.71 -23.89 -5.07
CA SER A 150 -24.14 -23.95 -5.17
C SER A 150 -24.68 -22.98 -4.14
N GLU A 151 -25.75 -22.27 -4.48
CA GLU A 151 -26.44 -21.27 -3.67
C GLU A 151 -26.90 -21.79 -2.28
N ALA A 152 -26.58 -23.04 -1.94
CA ALA A 152 -26.83 -23.71 -0.67
C ALA A 152 -25.90 -23.28 0.49
N ASN A 153 -24.80 -22.56 0.25
CA ASN A 153 -23.92 -22.04 1.31
C ASN A 153 -24.14 -20.54 1.61
N ASN A 154 -25.40 -20.14 1.80
CA ASN A 154 -25.76 -18.83 2.37
C ASN A 154 -25.49 -18.70 3.88
N ILE A 155 -25.02 -19.77 4.53
CA ILE A 155 -24.95 -19.93 5.99
C ILE A 155 -23.96 -18.96 6.68
N PHE A 156 -22.97 -18.42 5.96
CA PHE A 156 -21.96 -17.51 6.54
C PHE A 156 -21.69 -16.30 5.66
N LYS A 157 -22.73 -15.60 5.22
CA LYS A 157 -22.55 -14.28 4.60
C LYS A 157 -22.20 -13.27 5.70
N THR A 158 -21.07 -12.57 5.55
CA THR A 158 -20.69 -11.48 6.46
C THR A 158 -21.80 -10.43 6.45
N PRO A 159 -22.52 -10.23 7.57
CA PRO A 159 -23.67 -9.34 7.61
C PRO A 159 -23.19 -7.90 7.47
N GLN A 160 -23.82 -7.14 6.57
CA GLN A 160 -23.44 -5.75 6.29
C GLN A 160 -24.42 -4.77 6.93
N LYS A 161 -25.65 -5.20 7.19
CA LYS A 161 -26.71 -4.42 7.84
C LYS A 161 -27.34 -5.19 8.99
N SER A 162 -27.94 -4.47 9.93
CA SER A 162 -28.73 -5.06 11.03
C SER A 162 -29.84 -5.98 10.55
N ARG A 163 -30.47 -5.64 9.42
CA ARG A 163 -31.50 -6.47 8.76
C ARG A 163 -30.96 -7.83 8.33
N ASP A 164 -29.75 -7.90 7.81
CA ASP A 164 -29.13 -9.16 7.36
C ASP A 164 -28.91 -10.12 8.55
N MET A 165 -28.54 -9.58 9.71
CA MET A 165 -28.44 -10.34 10.96
C MET A 165 -29.78 -10.87 11.45
N LEU A 166 -30.84 -10.07 11.30
CA LEU A 166 -32.18 -10.41 11.79
C LEU A 166 -32.92 -11.38 10.85
N GLU A 167 -32.74 -11.25 9.53
CA GLU A 167 -33.32 -12.15 8.52
C GLU A 167 -32.69 -13.55 8.55
N GLY A 168 -31.37 -13.65 8.76
CA GLY A 168 -30.68 -14.95 8.90
C GLY A 168 -31.18 -15.78 10.09
N ILE A 169 -31.61 -15.12 11.17
CA ILE A 169 -32.14 -15.80 12.37
C ILE A 169 -33.58 -16.27 12.16
N HIS A 170 -34.40 -15.46 11.48
CA HIS A 170 -35.83 -15.73 11.33
C HIS A 170 -36.11 -16.90 10.38
N ASN A 171 -35.26 -17.09 9.37
CA ASN A 171 -35.47 -18.10 8.33
C ASN A 171 -34.88 -19.47 8.66
N GLU A 172 -33.88 -19.57 9.54
CA GLU A 172 -33.14 -20.83 9.74
C GLU A 172 -33.31 -21.46 11.14
N ILE A 173 -33.69 -20.70 12.18
CA ILE A 173 -33.72 -21.24 13.56
C ILE A 173 -34.88 -20.64 14.37
N SER A 174 -36.10 -21.07 14.06
CA SER A 174 -37.34 -20.60 14.70
C SER A 174 -37.41 -20.88 16.21
N ASP A 175 -36.69 -21.90 16.71
CA ASP A 175 -36.75 -22.41 18.10
C ASP A 175 -35.67 -21.84 19.05
N LEU A 176 -35.03 -20.73 18.68
CA LEU A 176 -33.87 -20.20 19.41
C LEU A 176 -34.21 -19.62 20.79
N ASN A 177 -33.43 -19.96 21.82
CA ASN A 177 -33.58 -19.42 23.19
C ASN A 177 -33.61 -17.87 23.23
N ARG A 178 -34.48 -17.29 24.08
CA ARG A 178 -34.67 -15.82 24.24
C ARG A 178 -33.36 -15.05 24.45
N ASN A 179 -32.43 -15.64 25.20
CA ASN A 179 -31.11 -15.06 25.46
C ASN A 179 -30.31 -14.84 24.18
N ILE A 180 -30.37 -15.81 23.26
CA ILE A 180 -29.65 -15.75 22.00
C ILE A 180 -30.28 -14.68 21.08
N ARG A 181 -31.62 -14.63 20.98
CA ARG A 181 -32.32 -13.54 20.25
C ARG A 181 -31.93 -12.15 20.77
N THR A 182 -31.76 -12.02 22.08
CA THR A 182 -31.34 -10.77 22.73
C THR A 182 -29.89 -10.41 22.39
N LEU A 183 -28.98 -11.39 22.30
CA LEU A 183 -27.59 -11.15 21.90
C LEU A 183 -27.50 -10.69 20.44
N TYR A 184 -28.23 -11.32 19.53
CA TYR A 184 -28.22 -10.93 18.11
C TYR A 184 -28.85 -9.56 17.86
N THR A 185 -29.95 -9.23 18.56
CA THR A 185 -30.53 -7.87 18.48
C THR A 185 -29.57 -6.81 19.03
N LYS A 186 -28.79 -7.12 20.08
CA LYS A 186 -27.71 -6.23 20.55
C LYS A 186 -26.60 -6.08 19.52
N ALA A 187 -26.19 -7.17 18.88
CA ALA A 187 -25.19 -7.14 17.81
C ALA A 187 -25.67 -6.31 16.60
N ALA A 188 -26.94 -6.50 16.18
CA ALA A 188 -27.57 -5.72 15.11
C ALA A 188 -27.60 -4.21 15.45
N LYS A 189 -28.01 -3.83 16.66
CA LYS A 189 -27.98 -2.43 17.12
C LYS A 189 -26.56 -1.85 17.12
N SER A 190 -25.57 -2.64 17.55
CA SER A 190 -24.17 -2.18 17.56
C SER A 190 -23.63 -1.93 16.15
N LEU A 191 -24.08 -2.72 15.18
CA LEU A 191 -23.73 -2.56 13.76
C LEU A 191 -24.35 -1.28 13.18
N ASP A 192 -25.60 -0.97 13.53
CA ASP A 192 -26.26 0.27 13.11
C ASP A 192 -25.55 1.52 13.65
N ILE A 193 -25.13 1.49 14.93
CA ILE A 193 -24.34 2.58 15.53
C ILE A 193 -23.06 2.81 14.73
N LYS A 194 -22.37 1.73 14.33
CA LYS A 194 -21.15 1.83 13.52
C LYS A 194 -21.42 2.34 12.12
N ASN A 195 -22.51 1.90 11.49
CA ASN A 195 -22.92 2.40 10.18
C ASN A 195 -23.27 3.91 10.23
N ALA A 196 -23.92 4.37 11.31
CA ALA A 196 -24.18 5.80 11.53
C ALA A 196 -22.88 6.59 11.72
N GLU A 197 -21.92 6.05 12.48
CA GLU A 197 -20.60 6.66 12.66
C GLU A 197 -19.82 6.74 11.34
N LEU A 198 -19.89 5.68 10.51
CA LEU A 198 -19.30 5.66 9.17
C LEU A 198 -19.94 6.72 8.27
N ALA A 199 -21.28 6.81 8.26
CA ALA A 199 -21.99 7.83 7.49
C ALA A 199 -21.60 9.25 7.91
N ALA A 200 -21.49 9.51 9.22
CA ALA A 200 -21.03 10.82 9.74
C ALA A 200 -19.61 11.16 9.28
N LYS A 201 -18.71 10.17 9.27
CA LYS A 201 -17.35 10.33 8.73
C LYS A 201 -17.36 10.60 7.22
N ASP A 202 -18.23 9.93 6.47
CA ASP A 202 -18.39 10.17 5.03
C ASP A 202 -18.87 11.60 4.76
N HIS A 203 -19.82 12.11 5.54
CA HIS A 203 -20.24 13.51 5.47
C HIS A 203 -19.07 14.47 5.75
N GLN A 204 -18.24 14.17 6.75
CA GLN A 204 -17.07 14.98 7.06
C GLN A 204 -16.03 14.95 5.93
N ILE A 205 -15.80 13.78 5.34
CA ILE A 205 -14.92 13.63 4.18
C ILE A 205 -15.42 14.47 3.01
N GLN A 206 -16.73 14.42 2.71
CA GLN A 206 -17.35 15.22 1.65
C GLN A 206 -17.21 16.73 1.92
N TYR A 207 -17.41 17.16 3.18
CA TYR A 207 -17.21 18.55 3.57
C TYR A 207 -15.77 19.00 3.33
N LEU A 208 -14.79 18.22 3.82
CA LEU A 208 -13.37 18.52 3.63
C LEU A 208 -12.95 18.51 2.16
N GLN A 209 -13.49 17.59 1.36
CA GLN A 209 -13.27 17.57 -0.09
C GLN A 209 -13.83 18.84 -0.76
N THR A 210 -15.02 19.29 -0.34
CA THR A 210 -15.62 20.54 -0.83
C THR A 210 -14.78 21.76 -0.45
N GLN A 211 -14.20 21.78 0.76
CA GLN A 211 -13.26 22.81 1.18
C GLN A 211 -11.98 22.80 0.33
N LEU A 212 -11.41 21.63 0.07
CA LEU A 212 -10.24 21.50 -0.79
C LEU A 212 -10.53 21.93 -2.24
N ASP A 213 -11.69 21.57 -2.79
CA ASP A 213 -12.11 21.95 -4.14
C ASP A 213 -12.41 23.45 -4.29
N SER A 214 -12.78 24.13 -3.19
CA SER A 214 -12.94 25.58 -3.16
C SER A 214 -11.59 26.30 -3.08
N MET A 215 -10.63 25.75 -2.33
CA MET A 215 -9.28 26.31 -2.16
C MET A 215 -8.33 26.01 -3.33
N LYS A 216 -8.58 24.97 -4.11
CA LYS A 216 -7.72 24.59 -5.24
C LYS A 216 -7.73 25.68 -6.32
N PRO A 217 -6.57 26.19 -6.78
CA PRO A 217 -6.51 27.21 -7.81
C PRO A 217 -7.16 26.71 -9.10
N ARG A 218 -8.14 27.46 -9.60
CA ARG A 218 -8.88 27.12 -10.82
C ARG A 218 -8.14 27.60 -12.06
N GLY A 219 -8.27 26.84 -13.14
CA GLY A 219 -7.64 27.17 -14.43
C GLY A 219 -8.15 28.48 -15.02
N LYS A 220 -7.28 29.19 -15.74
CA LYS A 220 -7.59 30.46 -16.40
C LYS A 220 -8.66 30.24 -17.49
N ARG A 221 -9.68 31.12 -17.56
CA ARG A 221 -10.62 31.16 -18.70
C ARG A 221 -10.09 32.09 -19.79
N LYS A 222 -10.28 31.71 -21.05
CA LYS A 222 -9.88 32.51 -22.20
C LYS A 222 -10.79 33.75 -22.31
N VAL A 223 -10.18 34.93 -22.32
CA VAL A 223 -10.87 36.20 -22.52
C VAL A 223 -11.40 36.24 -23.96
N LYS A 224 -12.67 36.61 -24.15
CA LYS A 224 -13.25 36.82 -25.48
C LYS A 224 -12.85 38.20 -25.98
N GLU A 225 -12.06 38.25 -27.04
CA GLU A 225 -11.64 39.49 -27.70
C GLU A 225 -12.48 39.69 -28.97
N GLY A 226 -12.98 40.91 -29.19
CA GLY A 226 -13.69 41.27 -30.42
C GLY A 226 -12.70 41.48 -31.56
N GLY A 227 -13.00 40.95 -32.76
CA GLY A 227 -12.04 40.85 -33.88
C GLY A 227 -11.42 42.16 -34.39
N ASN A 228 -11.94 43.33 -34.00
CA ASN A 228 -11.42 44.65 -34.40
C ASN A 228 -10.72 45.42 -33.26
N ASN A 229 -10.55 44.82 -32.08
CA ASN A 229 -9.86 45.46 -30.96
C ASN A 229 -8.43 44.91 -30.83
N ARG A 230 -7.43 45.82 -30.83
CA ARG A 230 -6.00 45.46 -30.69
C ARG A 230 -5.67 44.82 -29.33
N PHE A 231 -6.47 45.09 -28.31
CA PHE A 231 -6.33 44.55 -26.96
C PHE A 231 -7.70 44.19 -26.37
N ALA A 232 -7.72 43.18 -25.49
CA ALA A 232 -8.91 42.83 -24.71
C ALA A 232 -9.38 44.02 -23.85
N ARG A 233 -10.70 44.21 -23.78
CA ARG A 233 -11.29 45.21 -22.87
C ARG A 233 -11.11 44.77 -21.42
N VAL A 234 -10.81 45.71 -20.53
CA VAL A 234 -10.61 45.47 -19.10
C VAL A 234 -11.84 44.79 -18.47
N GLU A 235 -13.05 45.19 -18.86
CA GLU A 235 -14.30 44.57 -18.41
C GLU A 235 -14.37 43.08 -18.78
N ALA A 236 -13.96 42.70 -20.00
CA ALA A 236 -13.94 41.31 -20.45
C ALA A 236 -12.87 40.48 -19.71
N ILE A 237 -11.76 41.11 -19.28
CA ILE A 237 -10.73 40.47 -18.47
C ILE A 237 -11.26 40.21 -17.05
N LEU A 238 -11.93 41.19 -16.44
CA LEU A 238 -12.55 41.05 -15.12
C LEU A 238 -13.66 40.00 -15.14
N GLU A 239 -14.53 40.03 -16.16
CA GLU A 239 -15.59 39.04 -16.35
C GLU A 239 -15.02 37.62 -16.55
N ALA A 240 -13.96 37.45 -17.35
CA ALA A 240 -13.32 36.14 -17.53
C ALA A 240 -12.67 35.63 -16.23
N ARG A 241 -12.13 36.52 -15.39
CA ARG A 241 -11.56 36.19 -14.08
C ARG A 241 -12.64 35.74 -13.11
N ASP A 242 -13.74 36.48 -13.02
CA ASP A 242 -14.83 36.15 -12.09
C ASP A 242 -15.61 34.91 -12.57
N ALA A 243 -15.80 34.76 -13.87
CA ALA A 243 -16.34 33.55 -14.46
C ALA A 243 -15.39 32.34 -14.29
N SER A 244 -14.08 32.50 -14.09
CA SER A 244 -13.17 31.40 -13.75
C SER A 244 -13.35 30.93 -12.29
N LYS A 245 -13.82 31.83 -11.40
CA LYS A 245 -14.17 31.50 -10.02
C LYS A 245 -15.53 30.80 -9.93
N GLU A 246 -16.54 31.30 -10.64
CA GLU A 246 -17.84 30.66 -10.78
C GLU A 246 -17.68 29.37 -11.61
N GLY A 247 -17.84 28.20 -11.00
CA GLY A 247 -17.67 26.91 -11.69
C GLY A 247 -18.56 26.76 -12.94
N PRO A 248 -18.37 25.74 -13.79
CA PRO A 248 -19.27 25.49 -14.92
C PRO A 248 -20.72 25.43 -14.40
N LYS A 249 -21.61 26.26 -14.97
CA LYS A 249 -23.05 26.19 -14.67
C LYS A 249 -23.50 24.76 -14.95
N ARG A 250 -23.70 23.98 -13.89
CA ARG A 250 -24.16 22.59 -14.02
C ARG A 250 -25.47 22.63 -14.80
N ARG A 251 -25.44 22.08 -16.03
CA ARG A 251 -26.66 21.79 -16.77
C ARG A 251 -27.49 20.90 -15.84
N ARG A 252 -28.71 21.34 -15.48
CA ARG A 252 -29.60 20.58 -14.60
C ARG A 252 -29.84 19.22 -15.26
N VAL A 253 -29.10 18.20 -14.85
CA VAL A 253 -29.49 16.81 -15.09
C VAL A 253 -30.51 16.54 -13.98
N ALA A 254 -31.76 16.29 -14.37
CA ALA A 254 -32.76 15.78 -13.46
C ALA A 254 -32.25 14.45 -12.89
N THR A 255 -31.61 14.51 -11.74
CA THR A 255 -31.33 13.34 -10.89
C THR A 255 -32.06 13.63 -9.59
N ALA A 256 -32.87 12.66 -9.21
CA ALA A 256 -33.88 12.77 -8.17
C ALA A 256 -33.35 13.45 -6.90
N THR A 257 -34.10 14.43 -6.43
CA THR A 257 -33.98 15.07 -5.14
C THR A 257 -33.88 14.02 -4.02
N THR A 258 -32.71 13.92 -3.39
CA THR A 258 -32.61 13.62 -1.96
C THR A 258 -31.82 14.77 -1.36
N THR A 259 -32.52 15.90 -1.22
CA THR A 259 -32.10 16.98 -0.35
C THR A 259 -32.42 16.53 1.08
N ALA A 260 -31.42 16.01 1.79
CA ALA A 260 -31.50 15.89 3.23
C ALA A 260 -31.45 17.31 3.84
N PRO A 261 -32.39 17.68 4.71
CA PRO A 261 -32.44 19.01 5.30
C PRO A 261 -31.25 19.25 6.25
N PRO A 262 -30.86 20.52 6.46
CA PRO A 262 -29.80 20.87 7.41
C PRO A 262 -30.27 20.58 8.84
N LEU A 263 -29.47 19.81 9.59
CA LEU A 263 -29.68 19.61 11.02
C LEU A 263 -29.30 20.88 11.78
N GLN A 264 -30.27 21.80 11.88
CA GLN A 264 -30.39 22.67 13.04
C GLN A 264 -31.47 22.08 13.97
N GLU A 265 -31.17 22.14 15.27
CA GLU A 265 -32.02 21.78 16.41
C GLU A 265 -32.09 20.29 16.80
N LEU A 266 -31.09 19.85 17.59
CA LEU A 266 -31.37 18.98 18.72
C LEU A 266 -31.27 19.81 20.00
N GLY A 267 -32.38 20.47 20.32
CA GLY A 267 -32.50 21.33 21.48
C GLY A 267 -33.96 21.61 21.83
N ARG A 268 -34.77 20.58 22.09
CA ARG A 268 -35.92 20.54 23.03
C ARG A 268 -36.87 19.40 22.68
N ALA A 269 -37.10 18.54 23.67
CA ALA A 269 -38.40 18.07 24.17
C ALA A 269 -38.30 16.60 24.60
N PHE A 270 -38.49 16.41 25.91
CA PHE A 270 -39.02 15.26 26.66
C PHE A 270 -38.69 13.83 26.20
#